data_AF-A0A7Y4R7S8-F1
#
_entry.id   AF-A0A7Y4R7S8-F1
#
_cell.length_a   1.000
_cell.length_b   1.000
_cell.length_c   1.000
_cell.angle_alpha   90.00
_cell.angle_beta   90.00
_cell.angle_gamma   90.00
#
_symmetry.space_group_name_H-M   'P 1'
#
loop_
_entity.id
_entity.type
_entity.pdbx_description
1 polymer ?
#
loop_
_entity_poly.entity_id
_entity_poly.type
_entity_poly.pdbx_seq_one_letter_code
_entity_poly.pdbx_strand_id
1 'polypeptide(L)'
;MMSNDRRPCTVVGAIAIVAVACARPAAGFCLLSAYWFGGEAVIRYNFPPAGIRTNGTESWDANAVWALERWTAVTGRFQFTDGGPSRVGQDNRDGVNNMVFDVVIGGDAFGPETLAVTVTRSTADGDALESDIVFNAAVVWDAYAGPLHADRDGRTVFDFRRVALHELGHVLGLGHPDDSCQQTVPAIMNARTTDTEALTDDDRNGVSFIYADENEPPVAVAGGNQAGNGVRPFRLNGTASGDEDGFIALYQWRVNGELHATGPETEVALNFGTHIVALTVVDDDGGSDTDTIIIDVGPYPFAPKSGNRPPVADASDDMTMLLGESATLDASGSFDTDGEIVQHIWTEGESIIARSPLVPVVPSTGTHVYRITVFDDQGSAAADEVAVTVQSDLLSDPGPVINGRPPTVMRPSVAMCGPMAMAPMWVGLGVVLLRRSSRFR
;
A
#
# COMPACT_ATOMS: atom_id res chain seq x y z
N MET A 1 -29.11 -54.17 38.67
CA MET A 1 -29.90 -52.97 39.00
C MET A 1 -29.17 -51.77 38.38
N MET A 2 -29.80 -51.16 37.37
CA MET A 2 -29.62 -49.78 36.84
C MET A 2 -28.17 -49.31 36.60
N SER A 3 -27.62 -49.42 35.38
CA SER A 3 -27.82 -48.47 34.26
C SER A 3 -27.84 -47.01 34.72
N ASN A 4 -26.72 -46.31 34.50
CA ASN A 4 -26.68 -44.86 34.53
C ASN A 4 -25.98 -44.37 33.25
N ASP A 5 -26.80 -44.21 32.22
CA ASP A 5 -26.48 -43.52 30.98
C ASP A 5 -25.91 -42.13 31.28
N ARG A 6 -24.66 -41.89 30.89
CA ARG A 6 -24.15 -40.52 30.69
C ARG A 6 -23.80 -40.36 29.22
N ARG A 7 -24.76 -39.84 28.46
CA ARG A 7 -24.54 -39.27 27.13
C ARG A 7 -23.61 -38.05 27.27
N PRO A 8 -22.59 -37.88 26.43
CA PRO A 8 -21.89 -36.60 26.36
C PRO A 8 -22.80 -35.58 25.67
N CYS A 9 -23.12 -34.50 26.37
CA CYS A 9 -23.70 -33.29 25.78
C CYS A 9 -22.66 -32.68 24.83
N THR A 10 -22.93 -32.73 23.53
CA THR A 10 -22.25 -31.93 22.53
C THR A 10 -22.60 -30.47 22.79
N VAL A 11 -21.75 -29.75 23.50
CA VAL A 11 -21.79 -28.29 23.53
C VAL A 11 -21.19 -27.83 22.20
N VAL A 12 -22.06 -27.55 21.24
CA VAL A 12 -21.68 -26.77 20.04
C VAL A 12 -21.39 -25.36 20.55
N GLY A 13 -20.12 -25.11 20.90
CA GLY A 13 -19.64 -23.76 21.14
C GLY A 13 -19.75 -22.99 19.84
N ALA A 14 -20.78 -22.16 19.72
CA ALA A 14 -20.82 -21.13 18.70
C ALA A 14 -19.62 -20.21 18.95
N ILE A 15 -18.58 -20.37 18.13
CA ILE A 15 -17.50 -19.39 18.04
C ILE A 15 -18.17 -18.13 17.51
N ALA A 16 -18.46 -17.20 18.40
CA ALA A 16 -18.76 -15.84 18.03
C ALA A 16 -17.48 -15.30 17.39
N ILE A 17 -17.42 -15.37 16.07
CA ILE A 17 -16.51 -14.54 15.28
C ILE A 17 -16.96 -13.12 15.57
N VAL A 18 -16.35 -12.50 16.57
CA VAL A 18 -16.29 -11.05 16.64
C VAL A 18 -15.45 -10.68 15.44
N ALA A 19 -16.12 -10.45 14.31
CA ALA A 19 -15.56 -9.63 13.26
C ALA A 19 -15.29 -8.29 13.95
N VAL A 20 -14.04 -8.09 14.38
CA VAL A 20 -13.50 -6.75 14.50
C VAL A 20 -13.59 -6.24 13.08
N ALA A 21 -14.69 -5.57 12.76
CA ALA A 21 -14.68 -4.61 11.69
C ALA A 21 -13.52 -3.69 12.05
N CYS A 22 -12.39 -3.84 11.37
CA CYS A 22 -11.44 -2.76 11.26
C CYS A 22 -12.26 -1.61 10.70
N ALA A 23 -12.71 -0.72 11.59
CA ALA A 23 -13.16 0.58 11.21
C ALA A 23 -11.97 1.16 10.46
N ARG A 24 -12.10 1.26 9.13
CA ARG A 24 -11.19 2.09 8.34
C ARG A 24 -11.14 3.43 9.05
N PRO A 25 -9.96 4.03 9.34
CA PRO A 25 -9.94 5.46 9.52
C PRO A 25 -10.63 6.04 8.29
N ALA A 26 -11.71 6.78 8.51
CA ALA A 26 -12.37 7.56 7.47
C ALA A 26 -11.29 8.42 6.79
N ALA A 27 -11.37 8.58 5.47
CA ALA A 27 -10.47 9.46 4.72
C ALA A 27 -10.44 10.83 5.42
N GLY A 28 -9.29 11.20 5.98
CA GLY A 28 -9.12 12.39 6.81
C GLY A 28 -8.79 13.59 5.95
N PHE A 29 -9.75 14.07 5.18
CA PHE A 29 -9.79 15.39 4.55
C PHE A 29 -11.10 15.59 3.78
N CYS A 30 -11.44 16.83 3.45
CA CYS A 30 -12.54 17.20 2.57
C CYS A 30 -12.05 17.96 1.35
N LEU A 31 -12.75 17.81 0.23
CA LEU A 31 -12.41 18.48 -1.01
C LEU A 31 -13.56 19.37 -1.49
N LEU A 32 -13.22 20.50 -2.11
CA LEU A 32 -14.11 21.34 -2.90
C LEU A 32 -14.15 20.83 -4.34
N SER A 33 -14.93 21.46 -5.21
CA SER A 33 -14.98 21.08 -6.63
C SER A 33 -14.03 21.89 -7.52
N ALA A 34 -13.24 22.79 -6.95
CA ALA A 34 -12.36 23.70 -7.68
C ALA A 34 -10.93 23.63 -7.15
N TYR A 35 -9.96 23.49 -8.07
CA TYR A 35 -8.52 23.33 -7.79
C TYR A 35 -7.68 23.94 -8.91
N TRP A 36 -6.41 24.23 -8.65
CA TRP A 36 -5.50 24.84 -9.62
C TRP A 36 -4.73 23.80 -10.43
N PHE A 37 -5.26 23.33 -11.57
CA PHE A 37 -4.56 22.31 -12.37
C PHE A 37 -3.19 22.77 -12.89
N GLY A 38 -2.98 24.08 -13.01
CA GLY A 38 -1.70 24.67 -13.38
C GLY A 38 -0.60 24.56 -12.31
N GLY A 39 -0.92 24.13 -11.08
CA GLY A 39 0.06 23.94 -10.02
C GLY A 39 0.69 25.23 -9.48
N GLU A 40 0.13 26.40 -9.77
CA GLU A 40 0.63 27.67 -9.23
C GLU A 40 -0.51 28.63 -8.96
N ALA A 41 -0.44 29.34 -7.83
CA ALA A 41 -1.24 30.54 -7.61
C ALA A 41 -0.36 31.67 -7.05
N VAL A 42 -0.31 32.78 -7.78
CA VAL A 42 0.33 34.01 -7.31
C VAL A 42 -0.67 34.78 -6.44
N ILE A 43 -0.35 35.00 -5.17
CA ILE A 43 -1.20 35.75 -4.23
C ILE A 43 -0.65 37.15 -4.03
N ARG A 44 -1.50 38.18 -4.17
CA ARG A 44 -1.14 39.57 -3.87
C ARG A 44 -1.83 40.06 -2.60
N TYR A 45 -1.33 41.15 -2.01
CA TYR A 45 -1.84 41.66 -0.73
C TYR A 45 -2.34 43.09 -0.81
N ASN A 46 -3.56 43.32 -0.34
CA ASN A 46 -4.11 44.64 -0.09
C ASN A 46 -4.48 44.75 1.40
N PHE A 47 -3.45 44.79 2.26
CA PHE A 47 -3.63 44.94 3.69
C PHE A 47 -3.38 46.39 4.15
N PRO A 48 -4.09 46.87 5.19
CA PRO A 48 -3.78 48.15 5.79
C PRO A 48 -2.43 48.08 6.54
N PRO A 49 -1.66 49.19 6.60
CA PRO A 49 -0.38 49.19 7.31
C PRO A 49 -0.53 49.03 8.84
N ALA A 50 -1.66 49.47 9.39
CA ALA A 50 -1.95 49.39 10.81
C ALA A 50 -2.43 47.98 11.22
N GLY A 51 -2.11 47.57 12.46
CA GLY A 51 -2.53 46.29 13.00
C GLY A 51 -1.68 45.82 14.18
N ILE A 52 -2.20 44.91 14.99
CA ILE A 52 -1.47 44.29 16.11
C ILE A 52 -0.72 43.08 15.55
N ARG A 53 0.57 42.95 15.87
CA ARG A 53 1.45 41.84 15.44
C ARG A 53 2.39 41.48 16.59
N THR A 54 1.86 40.78 17.58
CA THR A 54 2.57 40.41 18.81
C THR A 54 3.71 39.42 18.57
N ASN A 55 3.69 38.70 17.45
CA ASN A 55 4.79 37.83 17.01
C ASN A 55 6.04 38.60 16.53
N GLY A 56 6.00 39.93 16.45
CA GLY A 56 7.14 40.78 16.09
C GLY A 56 7.39 40.92 14.58
N THR A 57 6.47 40.47 13.74
CA THR A 57 6.55 40.63 12.28
C THR A 57 6.33 42.09 11.83
N GLU A 58 6.95 42.44 10.70
CA GLU A 58 6.96 43.81 10.19
C GLU A 58 5.65 44.23 9.51
N SER A 59 4.92 43.29 8.90
CA SER A 59 3.71 43.54 8.12
C SER A 59 2.72 42.37 8.15
N TRP A 60 1.49 42.61 7.70
CA TRP A 60 0.53 41.53 7.44
C TRP A 60 1.00 40.63 6.29
N ASP A 61 1.60 41.22 5.25
CA ASP A 61 2.18 40.52 4.10
C ASP A 61 3.19 39.46 4.55
N ALA A 62 4.08 39.79 5.50
CA ALA A 62 5.05 38.83 6.04
C ALA A 62 4.37 37.61 6.73
N ASN A 63 3.20 37.82 7.32
CA ASN A 63 2.42 36.72 7.91
C ASN A 63 1.64 35.92 6.87
N ALA A 64 1.23 36.56 5.75
CA ALA A 64 0.61 35.88 4.63
C ALA A 64 1.64 34.99 3.91
N VAL A 65 2.82 35.53 3.61
CA VAL A 65 3.96 34.79 3.04
C VAL A 65 4.31 33.56 3.90
N TRP A 66 4.36 33.73 5.22
CA TRP A 66 4.55 32.61 6.15
C TRP A 66 3.53 31.47 5.92
N ALA A 67 2.27 31.79 5.65
CA ALA A 67 1.22 30.80 5.41
C ALA A 67 1.35 30.16 4.01
N LEU A 68 1.67 30.96 2.99
CA LEU A 68 1.96 30.47 1.63
C LEU A 68 3.08 29.42 1.66
N GLU A 69 4.20 29.74 2.31
CA GLU A 69 5.37 28.86 2.42
C GLU A 69 5.04 27.50 3.05
N ARG A 70 4.09 27.45 4.01
CA ARG A 70 3.71 26.21 4.68
C ARG A 70 2.92 25.27 3.79
N TRP A 71 2.08 25.82 2.92
CA TRP A 71 1.38 25.05 1.92
C TRP A 71 2.29 24.64 0.77
N THR A 72 3.13 25.55 0.26
CA THR A 72 4.13 25.24 -0.77
C THR A 72 5.12 24.16 -0.32
N ALA A 73 5.37 24.02 0.99
CA ALA A 73 6.22 22.96 1.52
C ALA A 73 5.54 21.58 1.64
N VAL A 74 4.25 21.44 1.29
CA VAL A 74 3.52 20.15 1.39
C VAL A 74 3.76 19.26 0.17
N THR A 75 3.81 19.83 -1.04
CA THR A 75 3.94 19.11 -2.32
C THR A 75 4.86 19.89 -3.27
N GLY A 76 5.57 19.19 -4.15
CA GLY A 76 6.38 19.80 -5.21
C GLY A 76 5.59 20.31 -6.41
N ARG A 77 4.31 19.90 -6.57
CA ARG A 77 3.47 20.20 -7.74
C ARG A 77 2.68 21.49 -7.64
N PHE A 78 2.43 21.97 -6.43
CA PHE A 78 1.72 23.22 -6.21
C PHE A 78 2.62 24.26 -5.55
N GLN A 79 2.69 25.45 -6.15
CA GLN A 79 3.43 26.57 -5.61
C GLN A 79 2.51 27.78 -5.37
N PHE A 80 2.43 28.22 -4.12
CA PHE A 80 2.06 29.59 -3.86
C PHE A 80 3.25 30.52 -4.10
N THR A 81 3.01 31.58 -4.87
CA THR A 81 4.00 32.61 -5.17
C THR A 81 3.60 33.92 -4.53
N ASP A 82 4.54 34.57 -3.83
CA ASP A 82 4.37 35.92 -3.33
C ASP A 82 4.33 36.92 -4.49
N GLY A 83 3.13 37.48 -4.76
CA GLY A 83 2.91 38.48 -5.79
C GLY A 83 3.15 39.93 -5.33
N GLY A 84 3.44 40.14 -4.04
CA GLY A 84 3.64 41.45 -3.43
C GLY A 84 2.36 42.30 -3.33
N PRO A 85 2.50 43.62 -3.10
CA PRO A 85 1.37 44.49 -2.82
C PRO A 85 0.44 44.65 -4.03
N SER A 86 -0.85 44.73 -3.75
CA SER A 86 -1.94 45.00 -4.69
C SER A 86 -2.60 46.34 -4.38
N ARG A 87 -3.24 46.92 -5.39
CA ARG A 87 -4.15 48.07 -5.24
C ARG A 87 -5.59 47.71 -5.56
N VAL A 88 -5.84 46.47 -5.99
CA VAL A 88 -7.19 45.99 -6.27
C VAL A 88 -7.80 45.48 -4.97
N GLY A 89 -9.12 45.65 -4.84
CA GLY A 89 -9.89 45.14 -3.72
C GLY A 89 -10.25 43.67 -3.91
N GLN A 90 -11.38 43.25 -3.34
CA GLN A 90 -12.03 41.99 -3.68
C GLN A 90 -12.79 42.15 -5.02
N ASP A 91 -12.42 41.40 -6.05
CA ASP A 91 -13.17 41.30 -7.31
C ASP A 91 -12.76 40.02 -8.04
N ASN A 92 -13.55 38.96 -7.87
CA ASN A 92 -13.29 37.64 -8.45
C ASN A 92 -13.52 37.57 -9.97
N ARG A 93 -13.15 38.60 -10.73
CA ARG A 93 -13.19 38.66 -12.20
C ARG A 93 -12.03 39.44 -12.79
N ASP A 94 -11.08 39.91 -11.99
CA ASP A 94 -9.96 40.71 -12.46
C ASP A 94 -8.72 39.85 -12.78
N GLY A 95 -8.76 38.57 -12.40
CA GLY A 95 -7.69 37.59 -12.60
C GLY A 95 -6.54 37.73 -11.61
N VAL A 96 -6.75 38.43 -10.49
CA VAL A 96 -5.78 38.63 -9.42
C VAL A 96 -6.25 37.88 -8.19
N ASN A 97 -5.50 36.86 -7.77
CA ASN A 97 -5.74 36.27 -6.45
C ASN A 97 -5.28 37.25 -5.37
N ASN A 98 -6.20 37.78 -4.57
CA ASN A 98 -5.89 38.83 -3.63
C ASN A 98 -6.26 38.44 -2.20
N MET A 99 -5.38 38.75 -1.24
CA MET A 99 -5.74 38.78 0.17
C MET A 99 -5.98 40.21 0.63
N VAL A 100 -7.15 40.47 1.21
CA VAL A 100 -7.59 41.83 1.57
C VAL A 100 -8.35 41.85 2.89
N PHE A 101 -8.27 42.96 3.61
CA PHE A 101 -9.20 43.25 4.70
C PHE A 101 -10.36 44.10 4.20
N ASP A 102 -11.58 43.65 4.44
CA ASP A 102 -12.78 44.42 4.12
C ASP A 102 -13.89 44.17 5.16
N VAL A 103 -14.83 45.11 5.26
CA VAL A 103 -16.01 45.03 6.14
C VAL A 103 -17.22 44.38 5.43
N VAL A 104 -17.14 44.21 4.11
CA VAL A 104 -18.14 43.51 3.29
C VAL A 104 -17.48 42.43 2.45
N ILE A 105 -18.28 41.53 1.88
CA ILE A 105 -17.88 40.59 0.85
C ILE A 105 -18.86 40.65 -0.33
N GLY A 106 -18.38 40.94 -1.53
CA GLY A 106 -19.25 41.12 -2.70
C GLY A 106 -20.35 42.18 -2.52
N GLY A 107 -20.17 43.12 -1.57
CA GLY A 107 -21.15 44.13 -1.19
C GLY A 107 -22.03 43.77 0.02
N ASP A 108 -22.02 42.53 0.50
CA ASP A 108 -22.80 42.07 1.64
C ASP A 108 -21.99 42.09 2.94
N ALA A 109 -22.65 42.35 4.07
CA ALA A 109 -21.97 42.27 5.37
C ALA A 109 -21.59 40.83 5.71
N PHE A 110 -20.44 40.65 6.37
CA PHE A 110 -20.04 39.35 6.90
C PHE A 110 -21.09 38.78 7.86
N GLY A 111 -21.23 37.46 7.87
CA GLY A 111 -21.97 36.75 8.90
C GLY A 111 -21.39 37.04 10.30
N PRO A 112 -22.21 36.99 11.36
CA PRO A 112 -21.80 37.40 12.70
C PRO A 112 -20.64 36.57 13.28
N GLU A 113 -20.48 35.32 12.81
CA GLU A 113 -19.40 34.44 13.22
C GLU A 113 -18.28 34.33 12.17
N THR A 114 -18.40 34.97 11.01
CA THR A 114 -17.44 34.79 9.91
C THR A 114 -16.16 35.61 10.14
N LEU A 115 -15.01 34.96 10.03
CA LEU A 115 -13.69 35.58 10.18
C LEU A 115 -13.08 35.95 8.85
N ALA A 116 -13.13 35.05 7.88
CA ALA A 116 -12.68 35.30 6.52
C ALA A 116 -13.46 34.41 5.56
N VAL A 117 -13.31 34.70 4.27
CA VAL A 117 -13.95 33.99 3.18
C VAL A 117 -12.97 33.88 2.03
N THR A 118 -12.77 32.67 1.54
CA THR A 118 -12.20 32.43 0.22
C THR A 118 -13.32 32.35 -0.80
N VAL A 119 -13.20 33.16 -1.85
CA VAL A 119 -14.09 33.12 -3.01
C VAL A 119 -13.28 32.68 -4.21
N THR A 120 -13.69 31.58 -4.84
CA THR A 120 -12.99 31.01 -5.97
C THR A 120 -13.88 31.03 -7.21
N ARG A 121 -13.33 31.55 -8.30
CA ARG A 121 -13.91 31.46 -9.64
C ARG A 121 -13.21 30.32 -10.37
N SER A 122 -14.00 29.43 -10.96
CA SER A 122 -13.47 28.29 -11.70
C SER A 122 -14.15 28.12 -13.05
N THR A 123 -13.51 27.35 -13.93
CA THR A 123 -14.17 26.79 -15.11
C THR A 123 -15.27 25.81 -14.70
N ALA A 124 -16.07 25.37 -15.68
CA ALA A 124 -17.09 24.34 -15.47
C ALA A 124 -16.49 23.00 -15.01
N ASP A 125 -15.26 22.71 -15.44
CA ASP A 125 -14.55 21.46 -15.15
C ASP A 125 -13.81 21.51 -13.81
N GLY A 126 -13.94 22.61 -13.05
CA GLY A 126 -13.32 22.78 -11.73
C GLY A 126 -11.92 23.37 -11.74
N ASP A 127 -11.42 23.86 -12.88
CA ASP A 127 -10.13 24.56 -12.92
C ASP A 127 -10.24 25.96 -12.33
N ALA A 128 -9.55 26.22 -11.23
CA ALA A 128 -9.52 27.50 -10.56
C ALA A 128 -8.84 28.54 -11.46
N LEU A 129 -9.51 29.66 -11.63
CA LEU A 129 -9.05 30.78 -12.45
C LEU A 129 -8.55 31.93 -11.59
N GLU A 130 -9.16 32.09 -10.42
CA GLU A 130 -8.98 33.23 -9.54
C GLU A 130 -9.55 32.91 -8.14
N SER A 131 -8.86 33.33 -7.08
CA SER A 131 -9.30 33.17 -5.71
C SER A 131 -8.93 34.38 -4.84
N ASP A 132 -9.94 35.07 -4.33
CA ASP A 132 -9.77 36.14 -3.35
C ASP A 132 -10.02 35.62 -1.93
N ILE A 133 -9.21 36.09 -0.99
CA ILE A 133 -9.40 35.87 0.44
C ILE A 133 -9.71 37.21 1.11
N VAL A 134 -10.91 37.32 1.66
CA VAL A 134 -11.39 38.53 2.32
C VAL A 134 -11.46 38.30 3.82
N PHE A 135 -10.56 38.94 4.55
CA PHE A 135 -10.56 38.93 6.01
C PHE A 135 -11.52 40.00 6.54
N ASN A 136 -12.37 39.62 7.49
CA ASN A 136 -13.35 40.52 8.08
C ASN A 136 -12.67 41.61 8.92
N ALA A 137 -12.63 42.83 8.39
CA ALA A 137 -12.01 43.98 9.05
C ALA A 137 -12.79 44.47 10.28
N ALA A 138 -14.00 43.96 10.53
CA ALA A 138 -14.81 44.33 11.70
C ALA A 138 -14.43 43.56 12.98
N VAL A 139 -13.48 42.62 12.92
CA VAL A 139 -12.98 41.90 14.10
C VAL A 139 -11.58 42.36 14.50
N VAL A 140 -11.19 42.01 15.72
CA VAL A 140 -9.85 42.33 16.24
C VAL A 140 -8.88 41.24 15.82
N TRP A 141 -7.88 41.64 15.02
CA TRP A 141 -6.82 40.77 14.53
C TRP A 141 -5.51 41.04 15.27
N ASP A 142 -4.78 39.96 15.52
CA ASP A 142 -3.37 39.97 15.89
C ASP A 142 -2.64 38.90 15.08
N ALA A 143 -1.32 38.98 14.95
CA ALA A 143 -0.49 37.87 14.51
C ALA A 143 0.33 37.39 15.71
N TYR A 144 0.03 36.18 16.20
CA TYR A 144 0.63 35.63 17.42
C TYR A 144 0.85 34.13 17.32
N ALA A 145 1.57 33.56 18.28
CA ALA A 145 1.76 32.12 18.42
C ALA A 145 1.17 31.63 19.74
N GLY A 146 0.75 30.37 19.78
CA GLY A 146 0.18 29.72 20.96
C GLY A 146 -1.35 29.63 20.92
N PRO A 147 -1.95 29.15 22.02
CA PRO A 147 -3.38 28.90 22.07
C PRO A 147 -4.21 30.18 21.85
N LEU A 148 -5.47 29.98 21.47
CA LEU A 148 -6.42 31.07 21.31
C LEU A 148 -6.54 31.87 22.62
N HIS A 149 -6.52 33.20 22.50
CA HIS A 149 -6.61 34.08 23.67
C HIS A 149 -7.49 35.31 23.43
N ALA A 150 -7.73 36.06 24.50
CA ALA A 150 -8.50 37.30 24.50
C ALA A 150 -7.60 38.49 24.85
N ASP A 151 -8.00 39.68 24.41
CA ASP A 151 -7.39 40.93 24.82
C ASP A 151 -7.62 41.23 26.31
N ARG A 152 -7.03 42.33 26.79
CA ARG A 152 -7.16 42.76 28.20
C ARG A 152 -8.60 43.09 28.61
N ASP A 153 -9.47 43.36 27.65
CA ASP A 153 -10.89 43.66 27.87
C ASP A 153 -11.77 42.41 27.73
N GLY A 154 -11.17 41.22 27.54
CA GLY A 154 -11.87 39.94 27.38
C GLY A 154 -12.46 39.72 25.99
N ARG A 155 -12.13 40.53 24.98
CA ARG A 155 -12.55 40.30 23.60
C ARG A 155 -11.65 39.26 22.95
N THR A 156 -12.21 38.27 22.28
CA THR A 156 -11.42 37.29 21.52
C THR A 156 -10.59 38.00 20.45
N VAL A 157 -9.30 37.65 20.38
CA VAL A 157 -8.36 38.14 19.36
C VAL A 157 -8.05 36.99 18.41
N PHE A 158 -8.27 37.22 17.12
CA PHE A 158 -8.08 36.19 16.10
C PHE A 158 -6.68 36.27 15.52
N ASP A 159 -5.98 35.14 15.52
CA ASP A 159 -4.66 35.04 14.90
C ASP A 159 -4.79 35.02 13.39
N PHE A 160 -4.23 36.03 12.75
CA PHE A 160 -4.19 36.17 11.31
C PHE A 160 -3.50 34.98 10.64
N ARG A 161 -2.39 34.46 11.19
CA ARG A 161 -1.63 33.38 10.54
C ARG A 161 -2.44 32.10 10.45
N ARG A 162 -3.09 31.71 11.56
CA ARG A 162 -3.99 30.56 11.62
C ARG A 162 -5.15 30.66 10.62
N VAL A 163 -5.78 31.83 10.52
CA VAL A 163 -6.88 32.03 9.57
C VAL A 163 -6.36 32.07 8.13
N ALA A 164 -5.26 32.75 7.85
CA ALA A 164 -4.65 32.77 6.51
C ALA A 164 -4.26 31.36 6.05
N LEU A 165 -3.70 30.54 6.95
CA LEU A 165 -3.37 29.14 6.66
C LEU A 165 -4.63 28.33 6.32
N HIS A 166 -5.75 28.55 7.02
CA HIS A 166 -7.04 27.94 6.70
C HIS A 166 -7.58 28.39 5.33
N GLU A 167 -7.68 29.70 5.10
CA GLU A 167 -8.28 30.22 3.85
C GLU A 167 -7.47 29.83 2.61
N LEU A 168 -6.15 29.71 2.73
CA LEU A 168 -5.30 29.17 1.66
C LEU A 168 -5.58 27.69 1.35
N GLY A 169 -5.99 26.89 2.33
CA GLY A 169 -6.43 25.53 2.07
C GLY A 169 -7.67 25.50 1.16
N HIS A 170 -8.58 26.48 1.26
CA HIS A 170 -9.67 26.64 0.30
C HIS A 170 -9.19 27.04 -1.08
N VAL A 171 -8.16 27.89 -1.19
CA VAL A 171 -7.56 28.22 -2.50
C VAL A 171 -7.00 26.97 -3.17
N LEU A 172 -6.41 26.07 -2.39
CA LEU A 172 -5.94 24.76 -2.85
C LEU A 172 -7.07 23.80 -3.20
N GLY A 173 -8.30 24.07 -2.76
CA GLY A 173 -9.48 23.24 -2.99
C GLY A 173 -9.82 22.26 -1.86
N LEU A 174 -9.29 22.47 -0.66
CA LEU A 174 -9.75 21.75 0.54
C LEU A 174 -11.07 22.32 1.06
N GLY A 175 -11.96 21.44 1.53
CA GLY A 175 -13.19 21.79 2.23
C GLY A 175 -13.04 21.64 3.75
N HIS A 176 -14.13 21.85 4.49
CA HIS A 176 -14.13 21.68 5.96
C HIS A 176 -14.40 20.23 6.37
N PRO A 177 -13.47 19.52 7.03
CA PRO A 177 -13.68 18.16 7.51
C PRO A 177 -14.93 18.01 8.38
N ASP A 178 -15.10 18.91 9.35
CA ASP A 178 -16.18 18.89 10.35
C ASP A 178 -17.56 19.36 9.85
N ASP A 179 -17.61 20.11 8.75
CA ASP A 179 -18.87 20.64 8.18
C ASP A 179 -19.24 19.94 6.87
N SER A 180 -18.33 19.98 5.88
CA SER A 180 -18.61 19.52 4.51
C SER A 180 -18.68 17.99 4.41
N CYS A 181 -17.86 17.26 5.19
CA CYS A 181 -17.85 15.79 5.19
C CYS A 181 -18.19 15.17 6.56
N GLN A 182 -18.56 15.97 7.55
CA GLN A 182 -19.00 15.51 8.88
C GLN A 182 -17.99 14.59 9.59
N GLN A 183 -16.70 14.86 9.39
CA GLN A 183 -15.59 14.15 10.02
C GLN A 183 -15.27 14.74 11.40
N THR A 184 -14.57 13.97 12.23
CA THR A 184 -14.06 14.45 13.52
C THR A 184 -12.56 14.21 13.58
N VAL A 185 -11.82 15.18 13.09
CA VAL A 185 -10.37 15.13 12.88
C VAL A 185 -9.77 16.46 13.31
N PRO A 186 -8.58 16.46 13.94
CA PRO A 186 -7.85 17.70 14.17
C PRO A 186 -7.33 18.20 12.82
N ALA A 187 -7.80 19.36 12.37
CA ALA A 187 -7.42 19.96 11.10
C ALA A 187 -7.37 21.50 11.22
N ILE A 188 -6.44 22.15 10.50
CA ILE A 188 -6.51 23.60 10.31
C ILE A 188 -7.78 23.93 9.53
N MET A 189 -8.21 23.03 8.62
CA MET A 189 -9.36 23.19 7.76
C MET A 189 -10.72 22.98 8.46
N ASN A 190 -10.79 22.75 9.77
CA ASN A 190 -12.10 22.74 10.44
C ASN A 190 -12.79 24.11 10.37
N ALA A 191 -14.12 24.11 10.21
CA ALA A 191 -14.95 25.30 10.00
C ALA A 191 -14.94 26.29 11.18
N ARG A 192 -14.36 25.91 12.32
CA ARG A 192 -14.17 26.77 13.50
C ARG A 192 -12.71 26.77 13.94
N THR A 193 -12.22 27.96 14.31
CA THR A 193 -10.85 28.10 14.83
C THR A 193 -10.62 27.27 16.10
N THR A 194 -9.44 26.65 16.20
CA THR A 194 -9.01 25.89 17.37
C THR A 194 -7.59 26.31 17.78
N ASP A 195 -7.02 25.65 18.79
CA ASP A 195 -5.62 25.87 19.18
C ASP A 195 -4.62 25.35 18.14
N THR A 196 -5.07 24.64 17.09
CA THR A 196 -4.24 24.19 15.97
C THR A 196 -3.64 25.39 15.21
N GLU A 197 -2.31 25.41 15.04
CA GLU A 197 -1.55 26.49 14.39
C GLU A 197 -0.74 26.05 13.16
N ALA A 198 -0.73 24.75 12.89
CA ALA A 198 0.04 24.15 11.83
C ALA A 198 -0.83 23.19 11.03
N LEU A 199 -0.42 22.94 9.79
CA LEU A 199 -1.00 21.92 8.94
C LEU A 199 -0.87 20.55 9.62
N THR A 200 -2.01 19.91 9.81
CA THR A 200 -2.13 18.54 10.34
C THR A 200 -2.00 17.52 9.20
N ASP A 201 -1.99 16.24 9.55
CA ASP A 201 -1.97 15.17 8.54
C ASP A 201 -3.20 15.21 7.65
N ASP A 202 -4.37 15.63 8.17
CA ASP A 202 -5.59 15.79 7.39
C ASP A 202 -5.40 16.81 6.25
N ASP A 203 -4.94 18.00 6.63
CA ASP A 203 -4.70 19.12 5.73
C ASP A 203 -3.65 18.77 4.65
N ARG A 204 -2.57 18.09 5.06
CA ARG A 204 -1.47 17.69 4.17
C ARG A 204 -1.92 16.62 3.18
N ASN A 205 -2.57 15.57 3.67
CA ASN A 205 -3.05 14.45 2.84
C ASN A 205 -4.06 14.93 1.80
N GLY A 206 -4.93 15.89 2.14
CA GLY A 206 -5.87 16.46 1.19
C GLY A 206 -5.17 17.18 0.03
N VAL A 207 -4.12 17.95 0.32
CA VAL A 207 -3.35 18.65 -0.72
C VAL A 207 -2.51 17.69 -1.53
N SER A 208 -1.84 16.72 -0.89
CA SER A 208 -1.14 15.65 -1.61
C SER A 208 -2.08 14.82 -2.48
N PHE A 209 -3.35 14.66 -2.09
CA PHE A 209 -4.34 13.99 -2.93
C PHE A 209 -4.74 14.82 -4.15
N ILE A 210 -4.94 16.14 -4.00
CA ILE A 210 -5.33 17.03 -5.10
C ILE A 210 -4.17 17.23 -6.08
N TYR A 211 -2.98 17.45 -5.55
CA TYR A 211 -1.76 17.76 -6.28
C TYR A 211 -0.73 16.65 -6.10
N ALA A 212 -1.19 15.41 -6.25
CA ALA A 212 -0.32 14.25 -6.23
C ALA A 212 0.76 14.44 -7.29
N ASP A 213 2.01 14.19 -6.91
CA ASP A 213 3.06 13.93 -7.88
C ASP A 213 2.63 12.73 -8.76
N GLU A 214 3.08 12.66 -10.02
CA GLU A 214 3.11 11.34 -10.66
C GLU A 214 4.05 10.51 -9.79
N ASN A 215 3.49 9.62 -8.97
CA ASN A 215 4.25 8.75 -8.09
C ASN A 215 5.37 8.07 -8.90
N GLU A 216 6.62 8.31 -8.50
CA GLU A 216 7.76 7.54 -8.98
C GLU A 216 7.80 6.22 -8.23
N PRO A 217 7.48 5.06 -8.86
CA PRO A 217 7.41 3.81 -8.12
C PRO A 217 8.73 3.50 -7.40
N PRO A 218 8.68 2.87 -6.21
CA PRO A 218 9.86 2.56 -5.42
C PRO A 218 10.77 1.63 -6.20
N VAL A 219 12.03 1.52 -5.79
CA VAL A 219 12.97 0.54 -6.34
C VAL A 219 13.08 -0.63 -5.38
N ALA A 220 12.64 -1.82 -5.81
CA ALA A 220 12.82 -3.06 -5.07
C ALA A 220 14.28 -3.54 -5.18
N VAL A 221 14.89 -3.90 -4.03
CA VAL A 221 16.23 -4.51 -4.00
C VAL A 221 16.20 -5.72 -3.10
N ALA A 222 16.01 -6.91 -3.68
CA ALA A 222 15.94 -8.19 -2.97
C ALA A 222 17.32 -8.76 -2.58
N GLY A 223 18.40 -8.14 -3.07
CA GLY A 223 19.77 -8.55 -2.86
C GLY A 223 20.30 -9.45 -3.99
N GLY A 224 21.35 -10.23 -3.69
CA GLY A 224 21.94 -11.15 -4.66
C GLY A 224 21.38 -12.58 -4.56
N ASN A 225 21.53 -13.35 -5.64
CA ASN A 225 21.26 -14.79 -5.64
C ASN A 225 22.03 -15.49 -4.52
N GLN A 226 21.41 -16.51 -3.93
CA GLN A 226 21.96 -17.26 -2.81
C GLN A 226 22.11 -18.74 -3.17
N ALA A 227 23.01 -19.44 -2.47
CA ALA A 227 23.15 -20.88 -2.58
C ALA A 227 23.49 -21.48 -1.21
N GLY A 228 23.00 -22.69 -0.93
CA GLY A 228 23.26 -23.36 0.34
C GLY A 228 22.73 -24.79 0.40
N ASN A 229 23.13 -25.51 1.45
CA ASN A 229 22.74 -26.91 1.66
C ASN A 229 21.37 -27.07 2.37
N GLY A 230 20.65 -25.99 2.63
CA GLY A 230 19.34 -26.02 3.28
C GLY A 230 19.33 -26.36 4.79
N VAL A 231 20.48 -26.60 5.41
CA VAL A 231 20.58 -26.93 6.85
C VAL A 231 20.25 -25.72 7.74
N ARG A 232 20.49 -24.51 7.23
CA ARG A 232 20.12 -23.25 7.91
C ARG A 232 19.17 -22.44 7.04
N PRO A 233 18.26 -21.65 7.65
CA PRO A 233 17.42 -20.71 6.90
C PRO A 233 18.27 -19.70 6.11
N PHE A 234 17.76 -19.31 4.95
CA PHE A 234 18.30 -18.23 4.14
C PHE A 234 17.76 -16.90 4.64
N ARG A 235 18.63 -15.89 4.75
CA ARG A 235 18.25 -14.53 5.13
C ARG A 235 17.85 -13.75 3.90
N LEU A 236 16.68 -13.14 3.93
CA LEU A 236 16.17 -12.23 2.93
C LEU A 236 16.24 -10.81 3.50
N ASN A 237 16.91 -9.91 2.81
CA ASN A 237 17.08 -8.52 3.24
C ASN A 237 16.75 -7.61 2.05
N GLY A 238 15.71 -6.79 2.25
CA GLY A 238 15.22 -5.79 1.32
C GLY A 238 15.47 -4.37 1.80
N THR A 239 16.30 -4.16 2.83
CA THR A 239 16.52 -2.83 3.45
C THR A 239 17.24 -1.85 2.52
N ALA A 240 17.78 -2.33 1.39
CA ALA A 240 18.35 -1.50 0.35
C ALA A 240 17.30 -0.99 -0.66
N SER A 241 16.06 -1.48 -0.57
CA SER A 241 14.94 -0.91 -1.35
C SER A 241 14.66 0.49 -0.84
N GLY A 242 14.26 1.39 -1.75
CA GLY A 242 14.00 2.78 -1.42
C GLY A 242 12.98 3.39 -2.35
N ASP A 243 12.55 4.57 -1.98
CA ASP A 243 11.64 5.39 -2.74
C ASP A 243 12.22 6.81 -2.77
N GLU A 244 12.25 7.45 -3.95
CA GLU A 244 12.96 8.72 -4.13
C GLU A 244 12.11 9.92 -3.71
N ASP A 245 10.80 9.85 -3.92
CA ASP A 245 9.82 10.88 -3.58
C ASP A 245 8.99 10.55 -2.33
N GLY A 246 8.97 9.30 -1.87
CA GLY A 246 8.22 8.86 -0.70
C GLY A 246 8.95 7.90 0.25
N PHE A 247 8.18 6.96 0.83
CA PHE A 247 8.70 5.88 1.65
C PHE A 247 7.98 4.55 1.38
N ILE A 248 8.69 3.44 1.59
CA ILE A 248 8.08 2.12 1.42
C ILE A 248 7.08 1.84 2.56
N ALA A 249 5.80 1.78 2.21
CA ALA A 249 4.71 1.44 3.11
C ALA A 249 4.58 -0.07 3.35
N LEU A 250 4.98 -0.90 2.37
CA LEU A 250 4.81 -2.36 2.45
C LEU A 250 5.95 -3.12 1.76
N TYR A 251 6.41 -4.19 2.42
CA TYR A 251 7.29 -5.20 1.84
C TYR A 251 6.55 -6.53 1.80
N GLN A 252 6.58 -7.25 0.67
CA GLN A 252 6.03 -8.60 0.51
C GLN A 252 7.05 -9.53 -0.11
N TRP A 253 7.42 -10.58 0.62
CA TRP A 253 8.27 -11.66 0.12
C TRP A 253 7.41 -12.82 -0.37
N ARG A 254 7.61 -13.26 -1.61
CA ARG A 254 6.99 -14.45 -2.19
C ARG A 254 8.04 -15.48 -2.55
N VAL A 255 7.78 -16.74 -2.22
CA VAL A 255 8.63 -17.88 -2.56
C VAL A 255 7.86 -18.77 -3.50
N ASN A 256 8.38 -19.00 -4.71
CA ASN A 256 7.70 -19.76 -5.76
C ASN A 256 6.26 -19.28 -6.03
N GLY A 257 6.02 -17.97 -5.88
CA GLY A 257 4.71 -17.31 -6.07
C GLY A 257 3.82 -17.23 -4.83
N GLU A 258 4.09 -18.01 -3.78
CA GLU A 258 3.31 -18.00 -2.54
C GLU A 258 3.83 -16.93 -1.57
N LEU A 259 2.92 -16.21 -0.90
CA LEU A 259 3.29 -15.20 0.10
C LEU A 259 3.95 -15.89 1.30
N HIS A 260 5.21 -15.54 1.55
CA HIS A 260 6.00 -16.07 2.67
C HIS A 260 5.95 -15.14 3.88
N ALA A 261 6.25 -13.85 3.68
CA ALA A 261 6.34 -12.90 4.78
C ALA A 261 6.12 -11.44 4.32
N THR A 262 5.86 -10.57 5.28
CA THR A 262 5.92 -9.11 5.11
C THR A 262 7.00 -8.51 6.00
N GLY A 263 7.51 -7.34 5.62
CA GLY A 263 8.58 -6.62 6.32
C GLY A 263 9.92 -6.63 5.58
N PRO A 264 10.84 -5.71 5.94
CA PRO A 264 12.07 -5.45 5.18
C PRO A 264 13.11 -6.56 5.30
N GLU A 265 13.02 -7.42 6.31
CA GLU A 265 13.89 -8.58 6.50
C GLU A 265 13.07 -9.79 6.98
N THR A 266 13.47 -10.98 6.55
CA THR A 266 12.90 -12.24 7.03
C THR A 266 13.89 -13.40 6.81
N GLU A 267 13.56 -14.57 7.32
CA GLU A 267 14.27 -15.81 7.03
C GLU A 267 13.33 -16.82 6.38
N VAL A 268 13.87 -17.66 5.50
CA VAL A 268 13.12 -18.75 4.87
C VAL A 268 13.91 -20.05 4.93
N ALA A 269 13.26 -21.11 5.43
CA ALA A 269 13.76 -22.47 5.31
C ALA A 269 13.27 -23.05 3.98
N LEU A 270 14.18 -23.50 3.14
CA LEU A 270 13.88 -24.01 1.80
C LEU A 270 14.38 -25.45 1.68
N ASN A 271 13.58 -26.27 1.02
CA ASN A 271 14.00 -27.62 0.65
C ASN A 271 15.00 -27.54 -0.50
N PHE A 272 15.70 -28.64 -0.76
CA PHE A 272 16.57 -28.72 -1.94
C PHE A 272 15.80 -28.51 -3.26
N GLY A 273 16.39 -27.71 -4.14
CA GLY A 273 15.84 -27.27 -5.41
C GLY A 273 16.20 -25.82 -5.67
N THR A 274 15.89 -25.35 -6.87
CA THR A 274 16.00 -23.94 -7.23
C THR A 274 14.69 -23.24 -6.88
N HIS A 275 14.76 -22.20 -6.06
CA HIS A 275 13.63 -21.39 -5.62
C HIS A 275 13.71 -19.99 -6.19
N ILE A 276 12.59 -19.48 -6.69
CA ILE A 276 12.47 -18.08 -7.10
C ILE A 276 11.87 -17.32 -5.93
N VAL A 277 12.58 -16.30 -5.46
CA VAL A 277 12.14 -15.44 -4.36
C VAL A 277 11.94 -14.03 -4.92
N ALA A 278 10.73 -13.50 -4.78
CA ALA A 278 10.37 -12.15 -5.22
C ALA A 278 10.13 -11.25 -4.02
N LEU A 279 10.74 -10.07 -4.01
CA LEU A 279 10.39 -8.96 -3.13
C LEU A 279 9.56 -7.96 -3.91
N THR A 280 8.30 -7.77 -3.52
CA THR A 280 7.48 -6.65 -3.97
C THR A 280 7.48 -5.58 -2.88
N VAL A 281 7.79 -4.34 -3.23
CA VAL A 281 7.64 -3.18 -2.34
C VAL A 281 6.55 -2.26 -2.88
N VAL A 282 5.81 -1.60 -1.97
CA VAL A 282 4.77 -0.62 -2.30
C VAL A 282 5.06 0.65 -1.50
N ASP A 283 5.04 1.80 -2.16
CA ASP A 283 5.23 3.11 -1.55
C ASP A 283 3.95 3.62 -0.84
N ASP A 284 4.03 4.82 -0.26
CA ASP A 284 2.93 5.49 0.44
C ASP A 284 1.84 6.05 -0.48
N ASP A 285 2.11 6.16 -1.79
CA ASP A 285 1.19 6.59 -2.85
C ASP A 285 0.61 5.43 -3.68
N GLY A 286 0.91 4.18 -3.28
CA GLY A 286 0.38 2.94 -3.86
C GLY A 286 1.09 2.41 -5.10
N GLY A 287 2.20 3.02 -5.52
CA GLY A 287 3.08 2.50 -6.57
C GLY A 287 3.89 1.32 -6.06
N SER A 288 4.43 0.53 -6.97
CA SER A 288 5.09 -0.71 -6.59
C SER A 288 6.13 -1.16 -7.60
N ASP A 289 7.17 -1.83 -7.10
CA ASP A 289 8.16 -2.52 -7.91
C ASP A 289 8.44 -3.92 -7.34
N THR A 290 9.04 -4.79 -8.15
CA THR A 290 9.38 -6.15 -7.75
C THR A 290 10.75 -6.56 -8.26
N ASP A 291 11.60 -7.00 -7.33
CA ASP A 291 12.90 -7.60 -7.64
C ASP A 291 12.89 -9.10 -7.30
N THR A 292 13.62 -9.89 -8.06
CA THR A 292 13.65 -11.35 -7.93
C THR A 292 15.06 -11.87 -7.80
N ILE A 293 15.27 -12.74 -6.80
CA ILE A 293 16.50 -13.52 -6.64
C ILE A 293 16.21 -15.01 -6.81
N ILE A 294 17.27 -15.74 -7.13
CA ILE A 294 17.26 -17.20 -7.15
C ILE A 294 18.01 -17.70 -5.92
N ILE A 295 17.40 -18.65 -5.20
CA ILE A 295 18.06 -19.42 -4.15
C ILE A 295 18.20 -20.86 -4.64
N ASP A 296 19.43 -21.31 -4.85
CA ASP A 296 19.70 -22.69 -5.22
C ASP A 296 20.06 -23.51 -3.99
N VAL A 297 19.17 -24.42 -3.61
CA VAL A 297 19.32 -25.28 -2.45
C VAL A 297 19.77 -26.64 -2.95
N GLY A 298 21.05 -26.92 -2.84
CA GLY A 298 21.69 -28.04 -3.51
C GLY A 298 22.80 -28.63 -2.64
N PRO A 299 23.14 -29.92 -2.79
CA PRO A 299 24.47 -30.39 -2.46
C PRO A 299 25.44 -29.86 -3.53
N TYR A 300 25.64 -28.54 -3.57
CA TYR A 300 26.57 -27.88 -4.49
C TYR A 300 27.04 -26.52 -3.94
N PRO A 301 28.35 -26.18 -3.97
CA PRO A 301 29.52 -27.04 -4.03
C PRO A 301 30.36 -26.88 -2.76
N PHE A 302 30.02 -27.61 -1.69
CA PHE A 302 31.07 -27.94 -0.74
C PHE A 302 31.68 -29.26 -1.22
N ALA A 303 32.96 -29.23 -1.59
CA ALA A 303 33.73 -30.46 -1.60
C ALA A 303 33.52 -31.16 -0.25
N PRO A 304 33.43 -32.51 -0.20
CA PRO A 304 33.29 -33.23 1.05
C PRO A 304 34.30 -32.69 2.07
N LYS A 305 33.82 -32.34 3.27
CA LYS A 305 34.74 -31.86 4.31
C LYS A 305 35.84 -32.90 4.53
N SER A 306 37.08 -32.44 4.65
CA SER A 306 38.21 -33.35 4.88
C SER A 306 37.98 -34.15 6.17
N GLY A 307 37.94 -35.48 6.06
CA GLY A 307 37.67 -36.39 7.18
C GLY A 307 36.23 -36.89 7.28
N ASN A 308 35.30 -36.35 6.49
CA ASN A 308 33.92 -36.84 6.39
C ASN A 308 33.86 -38.25 5.76
N ARG A 309 33.00 -39.13 6.27
CA ARG A 309 32.70 -40.41 5.60
C ARG A 309 31.41 -40.24 4.80
N PRO A 310 31.36 -40.71 3.54
CA PRO A 310 30.11 -40.67 2.78
C PRO A 310 28.99 -41.46 3.47
N PRO A 311 27.72 -41.06 3.26
CA PRO A 311 26.59 -41.83 3.76
C PRO A 311 26.52 -43.19 3.05
N VAL A 312 25.66 -44.07 3.53
CA VAL A 312 25.29 -45.32 2.88
C VAL A 312 23.85 -45.17 2.39
N ALA A 313 23.66 -45.26 1.08
CA ALA A 313 22.35 -45.42 0.47
C ALA A 313 21.95 -46.90 0.57
N ASP A 314 20.71 -47.16 0.98
CA ASP A 314 20.14 -48.49 1.08
C ASP A 314 18.78 -48.45 0.39
N ALA A 315 18.72 -48.93 -0.86
CA ALA A 315 17.45 -49.12 -1.56
C ALA A 315 16.88 -50.50 -1.21
N SER A 316 15.55 -50.57 -1.05
CA SER A 316 14.84 -51.84 -0.90
C SER A 316 15.18 -52.84 -2.02
N ASP A 317 15.02 -54.14 -1.74
CA ASP A 317 15.20 -55.22 -2.71
C ASP A 317 14.35 -55.05 -4.00
N ASP A 318 14.82 -55.65 -5.09
CA ASP A 318 14.11 -55.73 -6.38
C ASP A 318 12.72 -56.36 -6.23
N MET A 319 11.75 -55.80 -6.97
CA MET A 319 10.34 -56.18 -6.89
C MET A 319 9.82 -56.73 -8.23
N THR A 320 8.96 -57.74 -8.18
CA THR A 320 8.18 -58.21 -9.34
C THR A 320 6.70 -58.19 -9.00
N MET A 321 5.89 -57.61 -9.88
CA MET A 321 4.47 -57.33 -9.65
C MET A 321 3.64 -57.43 -10.94
N LEU A 322 2.32 -57.48 -10.80
CA LEU A 322 1.39 -57.46 -11.94
C LEU A 322 0.99 -56.03 -12.31
N LEU A 323 0.62 -55.83 -13.58
CA LEU A 323 0.13 -54.54 -14.07
C LEU A 323 -1.06 -54.04 -13.23
N GLY A 324 -0.94 -52.81 -12.72
CA GLY A 324 -1.96 -52.15 -11.90
C GLY A 324 -1.77 -52.28 -10.39
N GLU A 325 -0.80 -53.08 -9.94
CA GLU A 325 -0.37 -53.08 -8.54
C GLU A 325 0.49 -51.83 -8.23
N SER A 326 0.59 -51.45 -6.95
CA SER A 326 1.48 -50.38 -6.48
C SER A 326 2.68 -50.94 -5.71
N ALA A 327 3.87 -50.41 -5.96
CA ALA A 327 5.09 -50.70 -5.19
C ALA A 327 5.44 -49.51 -4.30
N THR A 328 6.25 -49.74 -3.27
CA THR A 328 6.83 -48.66 -2.45
C THR A 328 8.34 -48.77 -2.52
N LEU A 329 8.99 -47.74 -3.07
CA LEU A 329 10.44 -47.58 -3.00
C LEU A 329 10.77 -47.13 -1.57
N ASP A 330 11.64 -47.88 -0.88
CA ASP A 330 12.00 -47.62 0.50
C ASP A 330 13.52 -47.46 0.61
N ALA A 331 13.94 -46.29 1.08
CA ALA A 331 15.31 -45.93 1.41
C ALA A 331 15.50 -45.57 2.89
N SER A 332 14.52 -45.90 3.74
CA SER A 332 14.57 -45.60 5.18
C SER A 332 15.69 -46.33 5.94
N GLY A 333 16.29 -47.35 5.33
CA GLY A 333 17.48 -48.03 5.82
C GLY A 333 18.79 -47.24 5.62
N SER A 334 18.78 -46.18 4.81
CA SER A 334 19.96 -45.36 4.55
C SER A 334 20.47 -44.69 5.84
N PHE A 335 21.78 -44.60 6.01
CA PHE A 335 22.38 -44.00 7.21
C PHE A 335 23.71 -43.30 6.94
N ASP A 336 24.11 -42.44 7.88
CA ASP A 336 25.44 -41.83 7.95
C ASP A 336 26.09 -42.21 9.30
N THR A 337 27.38 -42.52 9.29
CA THR A 337 28.12 -42.98 10.48
C THR A 337 28.77 -41.86 11.29
N ASP A 338 28.98 -40.69 10.69
CA ASP A 338 29.60 -39.52 11.32
C ASP A 338 28.79 -38.22 11.15
N GLY A 339 27.58 -38.35 10.61
CA GLY A 339 26.64 -37.24 10.40
C GLY A 339 25.18 -37.70 10.35
N GLU A 340 24.36 -36.91 9.68
CA GLU A 340 22.96 -37.22 9.41
C GLU A 340 22.67 -37.15 7.92
N ILE A 341 21.79 -38.03 7.42
CA ILE A 341 21.28 -37.91 6.04
C ILE A 341 20.30 -36.75 5.99
N VAL A 342 20.64 -35.74 5.19
CA VAL A 342 19.83 -34.53 5.00
C VAL A 342 18.94 -34.60 3.75
N GLN A 343 19.14 -35.59 2.87
CA GLN A 343 18.35 -35.71 1.64
C GLN A 343 18.26 -37.13 1.08
N HIS A 344 17.09 -37.44 0.49
CA HIS A 344 16.83 -38.59 -0.37
C HIS A 344 16.34 -38.07 -1.73
N ILE A 345 16.93 -38.50 -2.84
CA ILE A 345 16.47 -38.20 -4.22
C ILE A 345 16.31 -39.50 -5.00
N TRP A 346 15.09 -39.81 -5.41
CA TRP A 346 14.80 -40.90 -6.33
C TRP A 346 14.77 -40.41 -7.77
N THR A 347 15.45 -41.10 -8.68
CA THR A 347 15.43 -40.85 -10.11
C THR A 347 15.07 -42.09 -10.92
N GLU A 348 14.43 -41.89 -12.06
CA GLU A 348 14.27 -42.90 -13.11
C GLU A 348 14.91 -42.38 -14.39
N GLY A 349 16.02 -43.00 -14.81
CA GLY A 349 16.91 -42.40 -15.79
C GLY A 349 17.44 -41.04 -15.29
N GLU A 350 17.29 -39.99 -16.11
CA GLU A 350 17.69 -38.61 -15.75
C GLU A 350 16.61 -37.82 -15.00
N SER A 351 15.40 -38.37 -14.85
CA SER A 351 14.26 -37.65 -14.27
C SER A 351 14.17 -37.88 -12.77
N ILE A 352 14.02 -36.81 -11.98
CA ILE A 352 13.71 -36.90 -10.55
C ILE A 352 12.23 -37.26 -10.37
N ILE A 353 11.95 -38.32 -9.63
CA ILE A 353 10.58 -38.79 -9.39
C ILE A 353 10.08 -38.44 -7.98
N ALA A 354 10.98 -38.35 -6.99
CA ALA A 354 10.59 -38.05 -5.61
C ALA A 354 11.79 -37.63 -4.73
N ARG A 355 11.48 -37.00 -3.59
CA ARG A 355 12.44 -36.55 -2.58
C ARG A 355 12.02 -36.97 -1.16
N SER A 356 11.86 -38.27 -0.96
CA SER A 356 11.39 -38.88 0.28
C SER A 356 12.08 -40.24 0.47
N PRO A 357 12.34 -40.68 1.70
CA PRO A 357 12.81 -42.05 1.94
C PRO A 357 11.79 -43.10 1.50
N LEU A 358 10.49 -42.79 1.53
CA LEU A 358 9.40 -43.71 1.16
C LEU A 358 8.59 -43.12 0.01
N VAL A 359 8.44 -43.84 -1.09
CA VAL A 359 7.79 -43.36 -2.32
C VAL A 359 6.90 -44.44 -2.95
N PRO A 360 5.57 -44.25 -3.00
CA PRO A 360 4.69 -45.16 -3.73
C PRO A 360 4.80 -44.93 -5.25
N VAL A 361 4.88 -46.00 -6.04
CA VAL A 361 4.92 -45.97 -7.51
C VAL A 361 3.95 -46.98 -8.11
N VAL A 362 3.43 -46.68 -9.30
CA VAL A 362 2.57 -47.57 -10.10
C VAL A 362 3.15 -47.61 -11.53
N PRO A 363 4.19 -48.41 -11.78
CA PRO A 363 4.87 -48.42 -13.06
C PRO A 363 4.04 -49.12 -14.15
N SER A 364 4.33 -48.80 -15.40
CA SER A 364 3.79 -49.52 -16.56
C SER A 364 4.46 -50.89 -16.73
N THR A 365 3.94 -51.72 -17.64
CA THR A 365 4.57 -53.00 -17.98
C THR A 365 6.02 -52.81 -18.44
N GLY A 366 6.95 -53.58 -17.89
CA GLY A 366 8.38 -53.48 -18.18
C GLY A 366 9.23 -53.51 -16.91
N THR A 367 10.53 -53.35 -17.07
CA THR A 367 11.46 -53.18 -15.94
C THR A 367 11.79 -51.70 -15.80
N HIS A 368 11.50 -51.14 -14.62
CA HIS A 368 11.80 -49.78 -14.22
C HIS A 368 12.95 -49.81 -13.21
N VAL A 369 14.03 -49.06 -13.45
CA VAL A 369 15.16 -48.97 -12.53
C VAL A 369 15.12 -47.60 -11.86
N TYR A 370 14.94 -47.61 -10.55
CA TYR A 370 14.91 -46.41 -9.72
C TYR A 370 16.21 -46.28 -8.95
N ARG A 371 16.87 -45.14 -9.06
CA ARG A 371 18.11 -44.84 -8.36
C ARG A 371 17.84 -43.88 -7.20
N ILE A 372 18.17 -44.26 -5.99
CA ILE A 372 18.22 -43.36 -4.84
C ILE A 372 19.61 -42.73 -4.77
N THR A 373 19.68 -41.43 -4.49
CA THR A 373 20.90 -40.75 -4.03
C THR A 373 20.59 -40.08 -2.70
N VAL A 374 21.38 -40.42 -1.67
CA VAL A 374 21.31 -39.80 -0.35
C VAL A 374 22.50 -38.88 -0.13
N PHE A 375 22.28 -37.79 0.60
CA PHE A 375 23.31 -36.78 0.89
C PHE A 375 23.42 -36.58 2.40
N ASP A 376 24.66 -36.40 2.87
CA ASP A 376 24.95 -36.10 4.28
C ASP A 376 25.00 -34.59 4.57
N ASP A 377 25.08 -34.23 5.86
CA ASP A 377 25.18 -32.86 6.36
C ASP A 377 26.56 -32.19 6.12
N GLN A 378 27.50 -32.92 5.52
CA GLN A 378 28.88 -32.53 5.26
C GLN A 378 29.28 -32.51 3.77
N GLY A 379 28.31 -32.73 2.88
CA GLY A 379 28.41 -32.57 1.43
C GLY A 379 28.79 -33.84 0.64
N SER A 380 28.89 -35.03 1.25
CA SER A 380 29.04 -36.27 0.47
C SER A 380 27.70 -36.85 0.05
N ALA A 381 27.76 -37.75 -0.93
CA ALA A 381 26.61 -38.45 -1.45
C ALA A 381 26.93 -39.94 -1.65
N ALA A 382 25.91 -40.77 -1.52
CA ALA A 382 25.93 -42.16 -1.94
C ALA A 382 24.65 -42.49 -2.70
N ALA A 383 24.67 -43.55 -3.49
CA ALA A 383 23.54 -43.95 -4.28
C ALA A 383 23.40 -45.46 -4.34
N ASP A 384 22.16 -45.89 -4.55
CA ASP A 384 21.78 -47.29 -4.70
C ASP A 384 20.62 -47.40 -5.69
N GLU A 385 20.31 -48.60 -6.17
CA GLU A 385 19.28 -48.84 -7.18
C GLU A 385 18.33 -49.97 -6.79
N VAL A 386 17.06 -49.85 -7.20
CA VAL A 386 16.06 -50.90 -7.11
C VAL A 386 15.35 -51.08 -8.45
N ALA A 387 15.20 -52.32 -8.89
CA ALA A 387 14.46 -52.68 -10.10
C ALA A 387 13.03 -53.13 -9.76
N VAL A 388 12.06 -52.56 -10.45
CA VAL A 388 10.65 -52.97 -10.38
C VAL A 388 10.23 -53.54 -11.73
N THR A 389 10.00 -54.85 -11.78
CA THR A 389 9.52 -55.56 -12.98
C THR A 389 8.01 -55.75 -12.92
N VAL A 390 7.29 -55.07 -13.81
CA VAL A 390 5.84 -55.17 -13.96
C VAL A 390 5.51 -56.10 -15.12
N GLN A 391 4.79 -57.19 -14.83
CA GLN A 391 4.34 -58.15 -15.84
C GLN A 391 2.89 -57.85 -16.26
N SER A 392 2.62 -57.88 -17.56
CA SER A 392 1.25 -57.84 -18.08
C SER A 392 0.56 -59.15 -17.76
N ASP A 393 -0.64 -59.09 -17.20
CA ASP A 393 -1.49 -60.27 -17.05
C ASP A 393 -1.99 -60.70 -18.44
N LEU A 394 -1.25 -61.58 -19.12
CA LEU A 394 -1.62 -62.11 -20.44
C LEU A 394 -2.56 -63.32 -20.31
N LEU A 395 -3.63 -63.17 -19.53
CA LEU A 395 -4.75 -64.13 -19.52
C LEU A 395 -6.13 -63.44 -19.47
N SER A 396 -6.43 -62.53 -20.41
CA SER A 396 -7.78 -62.43 -21.02
C SER A 396 -7.84 -61.50 -22.25
N ASP A 397 -8.43 -62.04 -23.31
CA ASP A 397 -8.68 -61.60 -24.71
C ASP A 397 -9.26 -60.16 -24.92
N PRO A 398 -9.07 -59.51 -26.10
CA PRO A 398 -9.41 -58.12 -26.37
C PRO A 398 -10.86 -57.95 -26.86
N GLY A 399 -11.56 -56.94 -26.33
CA GLY A 399 -12.89 -56.49 -26.77
C GLY A 399 -12.95 -54.99 -27.10
N PRO A 400 -13.95 -54.52 -27.87
CA PRO A 400 -13.72 -53.64 -29.02
C PRO A 400 -13.86 -52.12 -28.76
N VAL A 401 -13.20 -51.38 -29.65
CA VAL A 401 -13.25 -49.92 -29.85
C VAL A 401 -14.62 -49.47 -30.36
N ILE A 402 -15.17 -48.38 -29.80
CA ILE A 402 -16.26 -47.60 -30.42
C ILE A 402 -15.82 -46.15 -30.67
N ASN A 403 -15.80 -45.77 -31.95
CA ASN A 403 -15.68 -44.42 -32.48
C ASN A 403 -17.01 -43.64 -32.36
N GLY A 404 -16.98 -42.41 -31.85
CA GLY A 404 -18.13 -41.49 -31.86
C GLY A 404 -17.71 -40.02 -31.85
N ARG A 405 -18.12 -39.29 -32.90
CA ARG A 405 -17.80 -37.89 -33.28
C ARG A 405 -18.67 -36.85 -32.52
N PRO A 406 -18.21 -35.59 -32.31
CA PRO A 406 -18.87 -34.62 -31.41
C PRO A 406 -19.97 -33.76 -32.07
N PRO A 407 -20.89 -33.15 -31.29
CA PRO A 407 -21.86 -32.18 -31.79
C PRO A 407 -21.42 -30.71 -31.60
N THR A 408 -21.61 -29.93 -32.67
CA THR A 408 -21.46 -28.47 -32.78
C THR A 408 -22.78 -27.77 -32.42
N VAL A 409 -22.79 -26.67 -31.63
CA VAL A 409 -23.91 -25.68 -31.63
C VAL A 409 -23.44 -24.24 -31.33
N MET A 410 -23.70 -23.39 -32.33
CA MET A 410 -24.08 -21.96 -32.43
C MET A 410 -23.75 -20.87 -31.39
N ARG A 411 -23.32 -19.72 -31.96
CA ARG A 411 -23.37 -18.34 -31.44
C ARG A 411 -24.78 -17.72 -31.58
N PRO A 412 -25.06 -16.63 -30.84
CA PRO A 412 -25.68 -15.44 -31.44
C PRO A 412 -24.98 -14.12 -31.07
N SER A 413 -25.50 -13.04 -31.66
CA SER A 413 -24.87 -11.77 -32.04
C SER A 413 -25.39 -10.52 -31.31
N VAL A 414 -24.49 -9.53 -31.15
CA VAL A 414 -24.61 -8.05 -31.30
C VAL A 414 -25.60 -7.24 -30.44
N ALA A 415 -25.07 -6.19 -29.78
CA ALA A 415 -25.63 -4.82 -29.84
C ALA A 415 -24.57 -3.76 -29.40
N MET A 416 -24.32 -2.77 -30.26
CA MET A 416 -23.69 -1.48 -29.93
C MET A 416 -24.80 -0.46 -29.58
N CYS A 417 -24.48 0.51 -28.73
CA CYS A 417 -25.11 1.84 -28.75
C CYS A 417 -24.05 2.92 -28.49
N GLY A 418 -24.15 4.00 -29.27
CA GLY A 418 -23.17 5.08 -29.39
C GLY A 418 -23.32 6.22 -28.37
N PRO A 419 -22.68 7.38 -28.65
CA PRO A 419 -22.24 8.35 -27.66
C PRO A 419 -23.30 9.43 -27.34
N MET A 420 -23.16 10.07 -26.18
CA MET A 420 -23.83 11.32 -25.84
C MET A 420 -22.84 12.49 -25.89
N ALA A 421 -23.18 13.52 -26.66
CA ALA A 421 -22.55 14.82 -26.65
C ALA A 421 -23.14 15.71 -25.55
N MET A 422 -22.35 16.62 -24.99
CA MET A 422 -22.84 17.78 -24.24
C MET A 422 -22.13 19.07 -24.65
N ALA A 423 -22.89 20.17 -24.59
CA ALA A 423 -22.52 21.57 -24.73
C ALA A 423 -23.23 22.34 -23.58
N PRO A 424 -23.03 23.65 -23.37
CA PRO A 424 -21.81 24.46 -23.31
C PRO A 424 -21.44 24.83 -21.84
N MET A 425 -20.20 25.32 -21.64
CA MET A 425 -19.63 25.77 -20.37
C MET A 425 -20.44 26.87 -19.66
N TRP A 426 -20.70 26.67 -18.37
CA TRP A 426 -21.08 27.70 -17.41
C TRP A 426 -19.99 27.84 -16.34
N VAL A 427 -19.61 29.06 -16.00
CA VAL A 427 -18.62 29.38 -14.96
C VAL A 427 -19.29 29.31 -13.58
N GLY A 428 -18.68 28.60 -12.64
CA GLY A 428 -19.15 28.47 -11.25
C GLY A 428 -18.48 29.48 -10.30
N LEU A 429 -19.17 29.82 -9.21
CA LEU A 429 -18.64 30.62 -8.09
C LEU A 429 -18.77 29.78 -6.80
N GLY A 430 -17.65 29.46 -6.16
CA GLY A 430 -17.60 28.80 -4.86
C GLY A 430 -17.34 29.81 -3.74
N VAL A 431 -18.05 29.70 -2.62
CA VAL A 431 -17.87 30.53 -1.41
C VAL A 431 -17.79 29.63 -0.20
N VAL A 432 -16.70 29.72 0.58
CA VAL A 432 -16.50 28.94 1.80
C VAL A 432 -16.10 29.85 2.96
N LEU A 433 -16.62 29.60 4.16
CA LEU A 433 -16.60 30.56 5.28
C LEU A 433 -15.99 29.95 6.55
N LEU A 434 -14.91 30.54 7.07
CA LEU A 434 -14.43 30.17 8.42
C LEU A 434 -15.19 30.91 9.52
N ARG A 435 -15.57 30.18 10.58
CA ARG A 435 -16.34 30.69 11.72
C ARG A 435 -15.52 30.77 13.01
N ARG A 436 -15.97 31.62 13.94
CA ARG A 436 -15.43 31.72 15.31
C ARG A 436 -15.78 30.48 16.15
N SER A 437 -14.90 30.12 17.08
CA SER A 437 -15.19 29.09 18.11
C SER A 437 -16.06 29.63 19.25
N SER A 438 -16.90 28.77 19.83
CA SER A 438 -17.82 29.09 20.93
C SER A 438 -17.20 29.00 22.32
N ARG A 439 -15.89 28.70 22.45
CA ARG A 439 -15.23 28.41 23.74
C ARG A 439 -15.04 29.60 24.69
N PHE A 440 -15.48 30.80 24.33
CA PHE A 440 -15.50 31.94 25.24
C PHE A 440 -16.94 32.29 25.62
N ARG A 441 -17.43 31.66 26.69
CA ARG A 441 -18.43 32.25 27.59
C ARG A 441 -17.76 32.61 28.90
#